data_AF-A0A2H6MVQ4-F1
#
_entry.id   AF-A0A2H6MVQ4-F1
#
_cell.length_a   1.000
_cell.length_b   1.000
_cell.length_c   1.000
_cell.angle_alpha   90.00
_cell.angle_beta   90.00
_cell.angle_gamma   90.00
#
_symmetry.space_group_name_H-M   'P 1'
#
loop_
_entity.id
_entity.type
_entity.pdbx_description
1 polymer ?
#
loop_
_entity_poly.entity_id
_entity_poly.type
_entity_poly.pdbx_seq_one_letter_code
_entity_poly.pdbx_strand_id
1 'polypeptide(L)'
;AEDIVGTARPDEKAIMTYVSSFYHAFSGAQKAETAANRICKMLAVNQENEQLMEDYEKLASDLLEWIRRTIPWLENRAPENTMQAMQQKLEDFRDYRRLHKPPKVQEKCQLEINFNTLQTKLRLSNRPAFMPSEGKMVSDINNAWSGLEQAEKGYEEWLLNDIR
;
A
#
# COMPACT_ATOMS: atom_id res chain seq x y z
N ALA A 1 -18.36 -10.05 -59.45
CA ALA A 1 -17.05 -10.59 -59.90
C ALA A 1 -16.58 -9.90 -61.18
N GLU A 2 -17.48 -9.61 -62.12
CA GLU A 2 -17.15 -8.93 -63.39
C GLU A 2 -16.57 -7.52 -63.20
N ASP A 3 -17.02 -6.76 -62.19
CA ASP A 3 -16.50 -5.40 -61.90
C ASP A 3 -15.07 -5.35 -61.30
N ILE A 4 -14.50 -6.49 -60.89
CA ILE A 4 -13.12 -6.59 -60.37
C ILE A 4 -12.18 -7.20 -61.42
N VAL A 5 -12.73 -8.01 -62.34
CA VAL A 5 -11.97 -8.80 -63.32
C VAL A 5 -12.02 -8.18 -64.73
N GLY A 6 -13.04 -7.39 -65.05
CA GLY A 6 -13.28 -6.81 -66.40
C GLY A 6 -12.91 -5.34 -66.58
N THR A 7 -12.51 -4.64 -65.52
CA THR A 7 -12.19 -3.19 -65.54
C THR A 7 -10.69 -2.97 -65.35
N ALA A 8 -10.07 -2.16 -66.22
CA ALA A 8 -8.62 -1.88 -66.18
C ALA A 8 -8.16 -1.15 -64.89
N ARG A 9 -9.09 -0.51 -64.18
CA ARG A 9 -8.90 0.11 -62.86
C ARG A 9 -10.14 -0.14 -61.98
N PRO A 10 -10.16 -1.23 -61.22
CA PRO A 10 -11.25 -1.48 -60.28
C PRO A 10 -11.28 -0.45 -59.15
N ASP A 11 -12.48 -0.17 -58.61
CA ASP A 11 -12.69 0.83 -57.55
C ASP A 11 -11.95 0.44 -56.26
N GLU A 12 -11.08 1.33 -55.80
CA GLU A 12 -10.21 1.12 -54.64
C GLU A 12 -11.01 0.90 -53.35
N LYS A 13 -12.16 1.59 -53.21
CA LYS A 13 -13.04 1.44 -52.03
C LYS A 13 -13.73 0.08 -52.00
N ALA A 14 -14.19 -0.41 -53.15
CA ALA A 14 -14.76 -1.75 -53.27
C ALA A 14 -13.72 -2.84 -52.96
N ILE A 15 -12.48 -2.70 -53.47
CA ILE A 15 -11.38 -3.62 -53.16
C ILE A 15 -11.01 -3.58 -51.68
N MET A 16 -10.84 -2.39 -51.10
CA MET A 16 -10.49 -2.23 -49.69
C MET A 16 -11.55 -2.82 -48.75
N THR A 17 -12.83 -2.62 -49.05
CA THR A 17 -13.93 -3.17 -48.25
C THR A 17 -13.96 -4.69 -48.31
N TYR A 18 -13.73 -5.27 -49.49
CA TYR A 18 -13.69 -6.72 -49.68
C TYR A 18 -12.48 -7.34 -48.95
N VAL A 19 -11.28 -6.80 -49.17
CA VAL A 19 -10.04 -7.25 -48.49
C VAL A 19 -10.14 -7.09 -46.97
N SER A 20 -10.73 -5.98 -46.49
CA SER A 20 -10.98 -5.74 -45.06
C SER A 20 -11.96 -6.77 -44.46
N SER A 21 -13.00 -7.15 -45.21
CA SER A 21 -13.96 -8.17 -44.78
C SER A 21 -13.30 -9.55 -44.63
N PHE A 22 -12.43 -9.94 -45.57
CA PHE A 22 -11.62 -11.15 -45.44
C PHE A 22 -10.63 -11.06 -44.27
N TYR A 23 -9.95 -9.93 -44.09
CA TYR A 23 -9.07 -9.71 -42.96
C TYR A 23 -9.83 -9.82 -41.63
N HIS A 24 -11.05 -9.29 -41.52
CA HIS A 24 -11.87 -9.41 -40.32
C HIS A 24 -12.37 -10.84 -40.07
N ALA A 25 -12.66 -11.61 -41.12
CA ALA A 25 -13.03 -13.01 -41.01
C ALA A 25 -11.85 -13.90 -40.56
N PHE A 26 -10.63 -13.62 -41.03
CA PHE A 26 -9.44 -14.43 -40.72
C PHE A 26 -8.63 -13.92 -39.51
N SER A 27 -8.71 -12.64 -39.14
CA SER A 27 -8.04 -12.07 -37.96
C SER A 27 -8.73 -12.41 -36.63
N GLY A 28 -9.79 -13.24 -36.64
CA GLY A 28 -10.49 -13.66 -35.42
C GLY A 28 -9.54 -14.24 -34.36
N ALA A 29 -8.60 -15.10 -34.77
CA ALA A 29 -7.59 -15.66 -33.88
C ALA A 29 -6.66 -14.58 -33.29
N GLN A 30 -6.17 -13.65 -34.12
CA GLN A 30 -5.28 -12.56 -33.68
C GLN A 30 -5.99 -11.56 -32.76
N LYS A 31 -7.27 -11.28 -33.02
CA LYS A 31 -8.12 -10.44 -32.16
C LYS A 31 -8.37 -11.12 -30.80
N ALA A 32 -8.67 -12.42 -30.81
CA ALA A 32 -8.84 -13.20 -29.60
C ALA A 32 -7.55 -13.25 -28.76
N GLU A 33 -6.40 -13.47 -29.39
CA GLU A 33 -5.09 -13.45 -28.73
C GLU A 33 -4.78 -12.07 -28.12
N THR A 34 -5.02 -10.99 -28.87
CA THR A 34 -4.80 -9.62 -28.37
C THR A 34 -5.72 -9.31 -27.17
N ALA A 35 -6.98 -9.75 -27.22
CA ALA A 35 -7.92 -9.60 -26.12
C ALA A 35 -7.47 -10.41 -24.88
N ALA A 36 -7.07 -11.67 -25.07
CA ALA A 36 -6.53 -12.51 -24.00
C ALA A 36 -5.29 -11.88 -23.34
N ASN A 37 -4.34 -11.39 -24.14
CA ASN A 37 -3.15 -10.70 -23.65
C ASN A 37 -3.48 -9.43 -22.84
N ARG A 38 -4.52 -8.69 -23.24
CA ARG A 38 -5.00 -7.52 -22.46
C ARG A 38 -5.60 -7.96 -21.13
N ILE A 39 -6.41 -9.01 -21.12
CA ILE A 39 -7.00 -9.57 -19.91
C ILE A 39 -5.90 -10.04 -18.94
N CYS A 40 -4.92 -10.81 -19.42
CA CYS A 40 -3.81 -11.28 -18.58
C CYS A 40 -3.02 -10.13 -17.94
N LYS A 41 -2.74 -9.05 -18.69
CA LYS A 41 -2.07 -7.86 -18.15
C LYS A 41 -2.90 -7.16 -17.08
N MET A 42 -4.21 -7.01 -17.31
CA MET A 42 -5.10 -6.41 -16.32
C MET A 42 -5.23 -7.26 -15.06
N LEU A 43 -5.25 -8.59 -15.21
CA LEU A 43 -5.30 -9.52 -14.09
C LEU A 43 -4.04 -9.42 -13.23
N ALA A 44 -2.85 -9.38 -13.86
CA ALA A 44 -1.59 -9.22 -13.16
C ALA A 44 -1.55 -7.94 -12.31
N VAL A 45 -1.96 -6.80 -12.88
CA VAL A 45 -2.05 -5.53 -12.14
C VAL A 45 -3.05 -5.61 -10.99
N ASN A 46 -4.17 -6.31 -11.18
CA ASN A 46 -5.16 -6.48 -10.12
C ASN A 46 -4.59 -7.32 -8.96
N GLN A 47 -3.88 -8.40 -9.27
CA GLN A 47 -3.27 -9.27 -8.27
C GLN A 47 -2.17 -8.53 -7.48
N GLU A 48 -1.37 -7.69 -8.14
CA GLU A 48 -0.41 -6.81 -7.45
C GLU A 48 -1.10 -5.83 -6.50
N ASN A 49 -2.25 -5.27 -6.91
CA ASN A 49 -3.01 -4.35 -6.05
C ASN A 49 -3.57 -5.10 -4.84
N GLU A 50 -4.09 -6.31 -5.02
CA GLU A 50 -4.58 -7.14 -3.90
C GLU A 50 -3.45 -7.45 -2.92
N GLN A 51 -2.26 -7.83 -3.41
CA GLN A 51 -1.10 -8.05 -2.54
C GLN A 51 -0.73 -6.78 -1.76
N LEU A 52 -0.69 -5.63 -2.42
CA LEU A 52 -0.39 -4.35 -1.76
C LEU A 52 -1.45 -3.97 -0.71
N MET A 53 -2.72 -4.32 -0.94
CA MET A 53 -3.79 -4.12 0.03
C MET A 53 -3.60 -5.02 1.25
N GLU A 54 -3.27 -6.30 1.06
CA GLU A 54 -2.97 -7.24 2.15
C GLU A 54 -1.74 -6.81 2.96
N ASP A 55 -0.66 -6.39 2.28
CA ASP A 55 0.56 -5.91 2.93
C ASP A 55 0.26 -4.66 3.77
N TYR A 56 -0.55 -3.73 3.24
CA TYR A 56 -1.01 -2.55 4.00
C TYR A 56 -1.81 -2.97 5.23
N GLU A 57 -2.81 -3.85 5.07
CA GLU A 57 -3.68 -4.34 6.14
C GLU A 57 -2.89 -5.01 7.27
N LYS A 58 -1.91 -5.83 6.90
CA LYS A 58 -1.04 -6.54 7.84
C LYS A 58 -0.13 -5.57 8.60
N LEU A 59 0.60 -4.72 7.88
CA LEU A 59 1.47 -3.70 8.49
C LEU A 59 0.68 -2.76 9.41
N ALA A 60 -0.52 -2.33 9.00
CA ALA A 60 -1.39 -1.49 9.81
C ALA A 60 -1.76 -2.19 11.13
N SER A 61 -2.14 -3.46 11.05
CA SER A 61 -2.56 -4.25 12.22
C SER A 61 -1.40 -4.45 13.20
N ASP A 62 -0.24 -4.87 12.68
CA ASP A 62 0.96 -5.12 13.48
C ASP A 62 1.46 -3.83 14.16
N LEU A 63 1.43 -2.70 13.45
CA LEU A 63 1.83 -1.40 13.98
C LEU A 63 0.86 -0.91 15.06
N LEU A 64 -0.45 -0.99 14.82
CA LEU A 64 -1.46 -0.58 15.79
C LEU A 64 -1.44 -1.46 17.05
N GLU A 65 -1.26 -2.77 16.90
CA GLU A 65 -1.10 -3.69 18.04
C GLU A 65 0.15 -3.34 18.86
N TRP A 66 1.27 -3.09 18.20
CA TRP A 66 2.49 -2.66 18.87
C TRP A 66 2.32 -1.34 19.62
N ILE A 67 1.67 -0.34 19.02
CA ILE A 67 1.37 0.93 19.69
C ILE A 67 0.49 0.68 20.93
N ARG A 68 -0.60 -0.09 20.79
CA ARG A 68 -1.51 -0.42 21.90
C ARG A 68 -0.81 -1.14 23.06
N ARG A 69 0.20 -1.97 22.77
CA ARG A 69 1.00 -2.65 23.80
C ARG A 69 2.04 -1.74 24.44
N THR A 70 2.58 -0.79 23.69
CA THR A 70 3.68 0.08 24.13
C THR A 70 3.19 1.26 24.97
N ILE A 71 2.01 1.82 24.67
CA ILE A 71 1.44 2.93 25.44
C ILE A 71 1.32 2.62 26.94
N PRO A 72 0.72 1.50 27.39
CA PRO A 72 0.64 1.18 28.82
C PRO A 72 2.00 0.99 29.48
N TRP A 73 3.01 0.52 28.74
CA TRP A 73 4.37 0.39 29.25
C TRP A 73 5.03 1.76 29.48
N LEU A 74 4.79 2.73 28.59
CA LEU A 74 5.24 4.12 28.74
C LEU A 74 4.42 4.92 29.77
N GLU A 75 3.15 4.59 29.96
CA GLU A 75 2.30 5.22 30.97
C GLU A 75 2.55 4.67 32.38
N ASN A 76 3.24 3.54 32.52
CA ASN A 76 3.61 2.97 33.80
C ASN A 76 4.72 3.77 34.48
N ARG A 77 4.33 4.87 35.12
CA ARG A 77 5.18 5.81 35.88
C ARG A 77 5.23 5.46 37.36
N ALA A 78 5.47 4.19 37.67
CA ALA A 78 5.61 3.74 39.04
C ALA A 78 7.01 4.10 39.57
N PRO A 79 7.14 4.90 40.65
CA PRO A 79 8.43 5.14 41.28
C PRO A 79 8.96 3.83 41.87
N GLU A 80 10.17 3.47 41.51
CA GLU A 80 10.84 2.29 42.03
C GLU A 80 11.64 2.65 43.28
N ASN A 81 11.55 1.84 44.34
CA ASN A 81 12.17 2.15 45.64
C ASN A 81 13.71 2.01 45.65
N THR A 82 14.34 1.68 44.51
CA THR A 82 15.78 1.40 44.45
C THR A 82 16.41 2.07 43.23
N MET A 83 17.53 2.78 43.45
CA MET A 83 18.29 3.46 42.40
C MET A 83 18.72 2.53 41.25
N GLN A 84 18.99 1.25 41.55
CA GLN A 84 19.32 0.23 40.54
C GLN A 84 18.13 -0.09 39.62
N ALA A 85 16.91 -0.16 40.16
CA ALA A 85 15.70 -0.39 39.36
C ALA A 85 15.40 0.80 38.44
N MET A 86 15.68 2.01 38.92
CA MET A 86 15.57 3.22 38.12
C MET A 86 16.59 3.29 36.98
N GLN A 87 17.83 2.87 37.23
CA GLN A 87 18.86 2.73 36.18
C GLN A 87 18.43 1.72 35.12
N GLN A 88 17.86 0.57 35.53
CA GLN A 88 17.34 -0.44 34.61
C GLN A 88 16.22 0.15 33.71
N LYS A 89 15.27 0.88 34.28
CA LYS A 89 14.19 1.55 33.52
C LYS A 89 14.74 2.53 32.47
N LEU A 90 15.83 3.22 32.79
CA LEU A 90 16.48 4.14 31.87
C LEU A 90 17.22 3.41 30.74
N GLU A 91 17.88 2.28 31.04
CA GLU A 91 18.47 1.41 30.02
C GLU A 91 17.40 0.82 29.10
N ASP A 92 16.32 0.26 29.66
CA ASP A 92 15.19 -0.27 28.89
C ASP A 92 14.61 0.80 27.95
N PHE A 93 14.51 2.05 28.41
CA PHE A 93 14.03 3.16 27.59
C PHE A 93 15.02 3.58 26.49
N ARG A 94 16.33 3.50 26.75
CA ARG A 94 17.38 3.74 25.73
C ARG A 94 17.36 2.65 24.67
N ASP A 95 17.23 1.39 25.07
CA ASP A 95 17.14 0.24 24.16
C ASP A 95 15.87 0.30 23.32
N TYR A 96 14.75 0.68 23.94
CA TYR A 96 13.51 0.99 23.24
C TYR A 96 13.71 2.04 22.13
N ARG A 97 14.32 3.19 22.45
CA ARG A 97 14.56 4.27 21.47
C ARG A 97 15.56 3.89 20.38
N ARG A 98 16.57 3.08 20.71
CA ARG A 98 17.66 2.75 19.77
C ARG A 98 17.37 1.53 18.91
N LEU A 99 16.67 0.53 19.43
CA LEU A 99 16.50 -0.76 18.78
C LEU A 99 15.05 -1.02 18.36
N HIS A 100 14.08 -0.71 19.22
CA HIS A 100 12.68 -1.09 19.01
C HIS A 100 11.87 -0.04 18.24
N LYS A 101 12.11 1.26 18.48
CA LYS A 101 11.41 2.35 17.80
C LYS A 101 11.79 2.53 16.31
N PRO A 102 13.08 2.49 15.91
CA PRO A 102 13.46 2.72 14.51
C PRO A 102 12.79 1.80 13.47
N PRO A 103 12.67 0.46 13.68
CA PRO A 103 11.97 -0.38 12.71
C PRO A 103 10.47 -0.02 12.62
N LYS A 104 9.84 0.45 13.71
CA LYS A 104 8.43 0.87 13.70
C LYS A 104 8.19 2.18 12.97
N VAL A 105 9.15 3.10 13.03
CA VAL A 105 9.14 4.31 12.17
C VAL A 105 9.24 3.92 10.69
N GLN A 106 10.09 2.94 10.37
CA GLN A 106 10.22 2.43 9.01
C GLN A 106 8.92 1.75 8.53
N GLU A 107 8.29 0.91 9.37
CA GLU A 107 7.00 0.29 9.08
C GLU A 107 5.91 1.35 8.82
N LYS A 108 5.83 2.40 9.64
CA LYS A 108 4.91 3.53 9.40
C LYS A 108 5.15 4.19 8.04
N CYS A 109 6.41 4.49 7.71
CA CYS A 109 6.77 5.10 6.43
C CYS A 109 6.41 4.16 5.25
N GLN A 110 6.70 2.87 5.37
CA GLN A 110 6.37 1.87 4.37
C GLN A 110 4.86 1.77 4.13
N LEU A 111 4.07 1.87 5.20
CA LEU A 111 2.61 1.86 5.14
C LEU A 111 2.08 3.06 4.34
N GLU A 112 2.61 4.26 4.58
CA GLU A 112 2.27 5.46 3.81
C GLU A 112 2.68 5.34 2.33
N ILE A 113 3.85 4.74 2.05
CA ILE A 113 4.31 4.48 0.69
C ILE A 113 3.37 3.50 -0.02
N ASN A 114 2.99 2.40 0.64
CA ASN A 114 2.08 1.40 0.08
C ASN A 114 0.73 2.03 -0.27
N PHE A 115 0.18 2.82 0.64
CA PHE A 115 -1.08 3.55 0.41
C PHE A 115 -0.99 4.51 -0.78
N ASN A 116 0.03 5.37 -0.82
CA ASN A 116 0.22 6.34 -1.90
C ASN A 116 0.43 5.67 -3.27
N THR A 117 1.19 4.57 -3.28
CA THR A 117 1.42 3.77 -4.48
C THR A 117 0.12 3.17 -4.99
N LEU A 118 -0.66 2.55 -4.10
CA LEU A 118 -1.91 1.90 -4.44
C LEU A 118 -2.96 2.92 -4.91
N GLN A 119 -3.07 4.07 -4.23
CA GLN A 119 -3.95 5.16 -4.62
C GLN A 119 -3.60 5.71 -6.02
N THR A 120 -2.30 5.83 -6.32
CA THR A 120 -1.83 6.25 -7.65
C THR A 120 -2.11 5.20 -8.72
N LYS A 121 -1.86 3.91 -8.45
CA LYS A 121 -2.16 2.81 -9.37
C LYS A 121 -3.65 2.73 -9.71
N LEU A 122 -4.53 2.87 -8.71
CA LEU A 122 -5.98 2.84 -8.89
C LEU A 122 -6.48 4.05 -9.69
N ARG A 123 -5.95 5.25 -9.39
CA ARG A 123 -6.26 6.48 -10.15
C ARG A 123 -5.88 6.34 -11.63
N LEU A 124 -4.66 5.87 -11.93
CA LEU A 124 -4.21 5.68 -13.32
C LEU A 124 -5.05 4.65 -14.08
N SER A 125 -5.64 3.68 -13.36
CA SER A 125 -6.48 2.63 -13.93
C SER A 125 -7.97 3.01 -13.98
N ASN A 126 -8.35 4.23 -13.62
CA ASN A 126 -9.74 4.68 -13.44
C ASN A 126 -10.57 3.74 -12.55
N ARG A 127 -9.92 3.13 -11.55
CA ARG A 127 -10.56 2.28 -10.54
C ARG A 127 -10.88 3.09 -9.28
N PRO A 128 -11.88 2.68 -8.48
CA PRO A 128 -12.20 3.35 -7.22
C PRO A 128 -10.98 3.36 -6.29
N ALA A 129 -10.90 4.41 -5.46
CA ALA A 129 -9.88 4.56 -4.44
C ALA A 129 -9.90 3.38 -3.46
N PHE A 130 -8.74 3.01 -2.95
CA PHE A 130 -8.67 2.03 -1.87
C PHE A 130 -9.06 2.68 -0.57
N MET A 131 -9.94 2.00 0.15
CA MET A 131 -10.38 2.40 1.47
C MET A 131 -10.05 1.26 2.43
N PRO A 132 -9.07 1.43 3.33
CA PRO A 132 -8.75 0.42 4.33
C PRO A 132 -9.93 0.12 5.25
N SER A 133 -9.88 -1.02 5.93
CA SER A 133 -10.81 -1.37 7.02
C SER A 133 -10.89 -0.26 8.08
N GLU A 134 -12.05 -0.12 8.71
CA GLU A 134 -12.29 0.88 9.76
C GLU A 134 -11.25 0.76 10.91
N GLY A 135 -10.68 1.88 11.33
CA GLY A 135 -9.61 1.93 12.34
C GLY A 135 -8.21 1.62 11.83
N LYS A 136 -8.05 1.28 10.54
CA LYS A 136 -6.75 1.09 9.85
C LYS A 136 -6.47 2.20 8.83
N MET A 137 -7.19 3.32 8.88
CA MET A 137 -6.91 4.43 7.98
C MET A 137 -5.56 5.05 8.30
N VAL A 138 -4.89 5.63 7.31
CA VAL A 138 -3.63 6.35 7.50
C VAL A 138 -3.78 7.46 8.54
N SER A 139 -4.96 8.10 8.62
CA SER A 139 -5.30 9.06 9.68
C SER A 139 -5.31 8.44 11.07
N ASP A 140 -5.92 7.26 11.22
CA ASP A 140 -6.04 6.57 12.51
C ASP A 140 -4.68 6.12 13.01
N ILE A 141 -3.84 5.62 12.10
CA ILE A 141 -2.45 5.23 12.40
C ILE A 141 -1.63 6.44 12.82
N ASN A 142 -1.80 7.58 12.14
CA ASN A 142 -1.13 8.82 12.53
C ASN A 142 -1.59 9.33 13.90
N ASN A 143 -2.88 9.23 14.20
CA ASN A 143 -3.42 9.59 15.51
C ASN A 143 -2.87 8.67 16.62
N ALA A 144 -2.87 7.35 16.39
CA ALA A 144 -2.30 6.38 17.33
C ALA A 144 -0.80 6.61 17.56
N TRP A 145 -0.06 6.91 16.49
CA TRP A 145 1.36 7.26 16.56
C TRP A 145 1.62 8.54 17.36
N SER A 146 0.79 9.58 17.15
CA SER A 146 0.88 10.82 17.94
C SER A 146 0.61 10.57 19.42
N GLY A 147 -0.34 9.70 19.76
CA GLY A 147 -0.60 9.27 21.14
C GLY A 147 0.61 8.55 21.77
N LEU A 148 1.29 7.70 21.00
CA LEU A 148 2.54 7.07 21.43
C LEU A 148 3.63 8.11 21.73
N GLU A 149 3.84 9.07 20.83
CA GLU A 149 4.85 10.14 21.03
C GLU A 149 4.55 11.00 22.26
N GLN A 150 3.27 11.24 22.54
CA GLN A 150 2.85 11.95 23.76
C GLN A 150 3.14 11.13 25.02
N ALA A 151 2.88 9.82 24.99
CA ALA A 151 3.20 8.92 26.10
C ALA A 151 4.72 8.85 26.35
N GLU A 152 5.52 8.76 25.28
CA GLU A 152 6.99 8.78 25.35
C GLU A 152 7.52 10.07 25.97
N LYS A 153 7.00 11.22 25.54
CA LYS A 153 7.40 12.53 26.09
C LYS A 153 7.09 12.62 27.58
N GLY A 154 5.89 12.20 27.98
CA GLY A 154 5.51 12.21 29.39
C GLY A 154 6.31 11.23 30.26
N TYR A 155 6.74 10.09 29.69
CA TYR A 155 7.63 9.15 30.38
C TYR A 155 9.06 9.70 30.52
N GLU A 156 9.58 10.36 29.49
CA GLU A 156 10.88 11.02 29.53
C GLU A 156 10.90 12.17 30.55
N GLU A 157 9.86 13.00 30.58
CA GLU A 157 9.71 14.06 31.60
C GLU A 157 9.66 13.50 33.02
N TRP A 158 8.93 12.39 33.23
CA TRP A 158 8.88 11.72 34.52
C TRP A 158 10.25 11.15 34.94
N LEU A 159 10.94 10.44 34.05
CA LEU A 159 12.29 9.93 34.29
C LEU A 159 13.27 11.06 34.64
N LEU A 160 13.20 12.20 33.95
CA LEU A 160 14.08 13.35 34.23
C LEU A 160 13.79 14.00 35.58
N ASN A 161 12.53 14.04 36.01
CA ASN A 161 12.14 14.61 37.31
C ASN A 161 12.51 13.70 38.49
N ASP A 162 12.41 12.38 38.32
CA ASP A 162 12.67 11.42 39.39
C ASP A 162 14.18 11.18 39.59
N ILE A 163 15.01 11.37 38.54
CA ILE A 163 16.48 11.27 38.63
C ILE A 163 17.14 12.51 39.29
N ARG A 164 16.41 13.63 39.43
CA ARG A 164 16.92 14.91 39.91
C ARG A 164 16.83 15.08 41.42
#